data_AF-A0A812S3X0-F1
#
_entry.id   AF-A0A812S3X0-F1
#
_cell.length_a   1.000
_cell.length_b   1.000
_cell.length_c   1.000
_cell.angle_alpha   90.00
_cell.angle_beta   90.00
_cell.angle_gamma   90.00
#
_symmetry.space_group_name_H-M   'P 1'
#
loop_
_entity.id
_entity.type
_entity.pdbx_description
1 polymer ?
#
loop_
_entity_poly.entity_id
_entity_poly.type
_entity_poly.pdbx_seq_one_letter_code
_entity_poly.pdbx_strand_id
1 'polypeptide(L)'
;MVFGNMGNDCATGVAFTRDPSTGSNEFYGEFLVNAQGEDVVAGIRTPQELTIKARKSHGSDLPSLEEVMPKIFQQLLSVRSQLETHYKDMQDIEFTIQQGKLYMLQTRNGKRTAPAALQIAVDMANEGLISKSQAILSLKPDLVDQLLHPTLDPKAKKEVIAKGLPASPGAAGGKVVFSADEAVRRCKDGEKVILVRIETSPDDIHGLHAAEGVLTTRGGMTSHAAVVARGMGRPCVAGAGAITVDYAAAKLTVGAVTVSEGQILTIDGGSGEVIVGEVPTVPPQLSGAFGTIMEWADEFRDMK
;
A
#
# COMPACT_ATOMS: atom_id res chain seq x y z
N MET A 1 -15.37 -31.51 7.00
CA MET A 1 -14.78 -30.57 7.98
C MET A 1 -13.45 -31.14 8.45
N VAL A 2 -12.47 -30.28 8.68
CA VAL A 2 -11.17 -30.63 9.27
C VAL A 2 -10.91 -29.70 10.45
N PHE A 3 -10.14 -30.13 11.44
CA PHE A 3 -10.03 -29.47 12.74
C PHE A 3 -8.58 -29.30 13.17
N GLY A 4 -8.16 -28.04 13.40
CA GLY A 4 -6.82 -27.70 13.89
C GLY A 4 -6.68 -27.70 15.42
N ASN A 5 -7.75 -28.02 16.16
CA ASN A 5 -7.87 -27.88 17.61
C ASN A 5 -8.14 -29.20 18.36
N MET A 6 -7.64 -30.33 17.85
CA MET A 6 -7.82 -31.65 18.48
C MET A 6 -6.63 -32.09 19.34
N GLY A 7 -5.66 -31.20 19.58
CA GLY A 7 -4.42 -31.54 20.29
C GLY A 7 -3.20 -30.79 19.73
N ASN A 8 -2.03 -31.08 20.31
CA ASN A 8 -0.77 -30.41 19.95
C ASN A 8 -0.16 -30.90 18.63
N ASP A 9 -0.69 -31.97 18.05
CA ASP A 9 -0.39 -32.49 16.71
C ASP A 9 -1.34 -31.90 15.64
N CYS A 10 -2.15 -30.92 16.02
CA CYS A 10 -3.07 -30.18 15.16
C CYS A 10 -2.71 -28.70 15.15
N ALA A 11 -2.97 -28.03 14.02
CA ALA A 11 -2.73 -26.60 13.88
C ALA A 11 -3.56 -26.01 12.74
N THR A 12 -3.61 -24.69 12.64
CA THR A 12 -4.18 -23.97 11.51
C THR A 12 -3.33 -22.74 11.20
N GLY A 13 -3.31 -22.31 9.95
CA GLY A 13 -2.48 -21.17 9.56
C GLY A 13 -2.85 -20.56 8.22
N VAL A 14 -2.27 -19.40 7.98
CA VAL A 14 -2.36 -18.62 6.76
C VAL A 14 -0.94 -18.33 6.28
N ALA A 15 -0.70 -18.45 4.99
CA ALA A 15 0.62 -18.19 4.41
C ALA A 15 0.53 -17.50 3.06
N PHE A 16 1.59 -16.77 2.72
CA PHE A 16 1.85 -16.24 1.41
C PHE A 16 3.08 -16.95 0.84
N THR A 17 3.02 -17.32 -0.44
CA THR A 17 4.13 -18.03 -1.10
C THR A 17 5.36 -17.14 -1.30
N ARG A 18 5.22 -15.81 -1.21
CA ARG A 18 6.29 -14.80 -1.13
C ARG A 18 5.86 -13.72 -0.15
N ASP A 19 6.79 -12.89 0.33
CA ASP A 19 6.45 -11.79 1.22
C ASP A 19 5.54 -10.76 0.51
N PRO A 20 4.30 -10.51 0.99
CA PRO A 20 3.35 -9.62 0.33
C PRO A 20 3.71 -8.13 0.49
N SER A 21 4.66 -7.80 1.36
CA SER A 21 5.10 -6.43 1.67
C SER A 21 6.37 -6.07 0.90
N THR A 22 7.35 -6.96 0.88
CA THR A 22 8.66 -6.72 0.23
C THR A 22 8.78 -7.37 -1.14
N GLY A 23 8.00 -8.41 -1.41
CA GLY A 23 8.10 -9.24 -2.61
C GLY A 23 9.24 -10.26 -2.58
N SER A 24 10.00 -10.34 -1.48
CA SER A 24 11.08 -11.32 -1.35
C SER A 24 10.55 -12.75 -1.48
N ASN A 25 11.35 -13.63 -2.08
CA ASN A 25 11.01 -15.05 -2.29
C ASN A 25 11.14 -15.87 -0.98
N GLU A 26 10.47 -15.43 0.08
CA GLU A 26 10.43 -16.05 1.40
C GLU A 26 9.02 -16.57 1.71
N PHE A 27 8.93 -17.74 2.35
CA PHE A 27 7.64 -18.28 2.76
C PHE A 27 7.17 -17.56 4.01
N TYR A 28 6.14 -16.72 3.85
CA TYR A 28 5.70 -15.76 4.85
C TYR A 28 4.34 -16.17 5.42
N GLY A 29 4.12 -16.01 6.71
CA GLY A 29 2.82 -16.29 7.31
C GLY A 29 2.91 -16.74 8.75
N GLU A 30 1.76 -17.17 9.27
CA GLU A 30 1.57 -17.45 10.68
C GLU A 30 0.68 -18.68 10.90
N PHE A 31 0.84 -19.33 12.05
CA PHE A 31 0.03 -20.48 12.45
C PHE A 31 -0.21 -20.51 13.96
N LEU A 32 -1.18 -21.31 14.38
CA LEU A 32 -1.44 -21.64 15.77
C LEU A 32 -1.61 -23.15 15.95
N VAL A 33 -0.93 -23.71 16.95
CA VAL A 33 -1.11 -25.09 17.40
C VAL A 33 -2.38 -25.18 18.25
N ASN A 34 -3.12 -26.27 18.07
CA ASN A 34 -4.36 -26.57 18.80
C ASN A 34 -5.34 -25.39 18.76
N ALA A 35 -5.72 -24.98 17.54
CA ALA A 35 -6.48 -23.77 17.26
C ALA A 35 -7.39 -23.93 16.03
N GLN A 36 -8.36 -23.03 15.87
CA GLN A 36 -9.16 -22.89 14.65
C GLN A 36 -8.82 -21.60 13.91
N GLY A 37 -9.19 -21.50 12.63
CA GLY A 37 -8.84 -20.34 11.79
C GLY A 37 -9.27 -19.00 12.40
N GLU A 38 -10.40 -19.00 13.12
CA GLU A 38 -10.90 -17.85 13.87
C GLU A 38 -9.88 -17.34 14.90
N ASP A 39 -9.15 -18.23 15.58
CA ASP A 39 -8.16 -17.85 16.60
C ASP A 39 -6.95 -17.14 16.00
N VAL A 40 -6.59 -17.48 14.75
CA VAL A 40 -5.47 -16.85 14.01
C VAL A 40 -5.84 -15.41 13.64
N VAL A 41 -7.10 -15.17 13.27
CA VAL A 41 -7.57 -13.84 12.85
C VAL A 41 -7.98 -12.97 14.04
N ALA A 42 -8.51 -13.56 15.11
CA ALA A 42 -9.04 -12.83 16.26
C ALA A 42 -7.96 -12.13 17.10
N GLY A 43 -6.68 -12.51 16.97
CA GLY A 43 -5.56 -11.87 17.67
C GLY A 43 -5.57 -12.08 19.19
N ILE A 44 -6.38 -13.01 19.71
CA ILE A 44 -6.45 -13.35 21.15
C ILE A 44 -5.18 -14.11 21.56
N ARG A 45 -4.64 -14.93 20.66
CA ARG A 45 -3.39 -15.67 20.84
C ARG A 45 -2.35 -15.08 19.90
N THR A 46 -1.13 -14.92 20.40
CA THR A 46 0.03 -14.55 19.57
C THR A 46 0.29 -15.66 18.56
N PRO A 47 0.16 -15.40 17.25
CA PRO A 47 0.49 -16.36 16.22
C PRO A 47 1.99 -16.67 16.20
N GLN A 48 2.35 -17.83 15.65
CA GLN A 48 3.73 -18.30 15.49
C GLN A 48 4.15 -18.22 14.03
N GLU A 49 5.42 -17.96 13.76
CA GLU A 49 5.95 -17.85 12.41
C GLU A 49 6.11 -19.21 11.73
N LEU A 50 5.99 -19.26 10.40
CA LEU A 50 6.18 -20.51 9.66
C LEU A 50 7.65 -20.97 9.62
N THR A 51 8.59 -20.03 9.53
CA THR A 51 10.02 -20.31 9.30
C THR A 51 10.88 -19.90 10.49
N ILE A 52 12.02 -20.59 10.69
CA ILE A 52 13.02 -20.22 11.69
C ILE A 52 13.57 -18.81 11.42
N LYS A 53 13.74 -18.47 10.14
CA LYS A 53 14.26 -17.16 9.70
C LYS A 53 13.32 -16.03 10.11
N ALA A 54 12.03 -16.14 9.81
CA ALA A 54 11.03 -15.13 10.18
C ALA A 54 10.95 -14.97 11.70
N ARG A 55 10.88 -16.09 12.45
CA ARG A 55 10.91 -16.08 13.91
C ARG A 55 12.09 -15.27 14.47
N LYS A 56 13.30 -15.55 13.99
CA LYS A 56 14.52 -14.86 14.44
C LYS A 56 14.50 -13.37 14.08
N SER A 57 13.99 -13.03 12.89
CA SER A 57 13.87 -11.64 12.46
C SER A 57 12.87 -10.84 13.31
N HIS A 58 11.81 -11.49 13.78
CA HIS A 58 10.77 -10.86 14.60
C HIS A 58 11.07 -10.92 16.11
N GLY A 59 12.09 -11.66 16.53
CA GLY A 59 12.44 -11.81 17.95
C GLY A 59 11.40 -12.61 18.75
N SER A 60 10.70 -13.53 18.08
CA SER A 60 9.67 -14.38 18.71
C SER A 60 10.31 -15.53 19.50
N ASP A 61 9.89 -15.71 20.75
CA ASP A 61 10.32 -16.82 21.61
C ASP A 61 9.56 -18.13 21.31
N LEU A 62 8.49 -18.07 20.53
CA LEU A 62 7.68 -19.24 20.20
C LEU A 62 8.30 -20.03 19.03
N PRO A 63 8.19 -21.37 19.00
CA PRO A 63 8.80 -22.17 17.94
C PRO A 63 8.07 -21.98 16.60
N SER A 64 8.84 -22.01 15.52
CA SER A 64 8.28 -21.90 14.17
C SER A 64 7.64 -23.21 13.69
N LEU A 65 6.78 -23.18 12.66
CA LEU A 65 6.19 -24.41 12.11
C LEU A 65 7.26 -25.37 11.60
N GLU A 66 8.32 -24.83 11.01
CA GLU A 66 9.53 -25.55 10.59
C GLU A 66 10.16 -26.36 11.73
N GLU A 67 10.08 -25.89 12.98
CA GLU A 67 10.58 -26.59 14.17
C GLU A 67 9.55 -27.55 14.77
N VAL A 68 8.29 -27.11 14.89
CA VAL A 68 7.23 -27.90 15.57
C VAL A 68 6.77 -29.07 14.72
N MET A 69 6.61 -28.88 13.41
CA MET A 69 6.05 -29.88 12.48
C MET A 69 6.86 -29.96 11.17
N PRO A 70 8.16 -30.33 11.22
CA PRO A 70 9.07 -30.24 10.07
C PRO A 70 8.60 -31.04 8.84
N LYS A 71 7.99 -32.20 9.06
CA LYS A 71 7.44 -33.02 7.96
C LYS A 71 6.29 -32.31 7.22
N ILE A 72 5.44 -31.60 7.95
CA ILE A 72 4.31 -30.86 7.37
C ILE A 72 4.81 -29.57 6.71
N PHE A 73 5.79 -28.91 7.32
CA PHE A 73 6.44 -27.75 6.72
C PHE A 73 7.03 -28.07 5.33
N GLN A 74 7.70 -29.23 5.18
CA GLN A 74 8.18 -29.68 3.86
C GLN A 74 7.06 -29.96 2.86
N GLN A 75 5.91 -30.47 3.31
CA GLN A 75 4.72 -30.63 2.46
C GLN A 75 4.18 -29.27 2.01
N LEU A 76 4.11 -28.29 2.92
CA LEU A 76 3.70 -26.92 2.59
C LEU A 76 4.64 -26.26 1.56
N LEU A 77 5.95 -26.45 1.69
CA LEU A 77 6.91 -25.97 0.69
C LEU A 77 6.69 -26.63 -0.69
N SER A 78 6.32 -27.91 -0.72
CA SER A 78 5.98 -28.59 -1.97
C SER A 78 4.69 -28.01 -2.58
N VAL A 79 3.67 -27.76 -1.76
CA VAL A 79 2.41 -27.14 -2.18
C VAL A 79 2.66 -25.71 -2.70
N ARG A 80 3.47 -24.92 -1.99
CA ARG A 80 3.90 -23.57 -2.41
C ARG A 80 4.44 -23.59 -3.84
N SER A 81 5.41 -24.44 -4.14
CA SER A 81 6.00 -24.53 -5.48
C SER A 81 5.00 -24.99 -6.54
N GLN A 82 4.12 -25.95 -6.22
CA GLN A 82 3.07 -26.41 -7.15
C GLN A 82 2.08 -25.30 -7.48
N LEU A 83 1.64 -24.56 -6.47
CA LEU A 83 0.68 -23.48 -6.62
C LEU A 83 1.25 -22.32 -7.44
N GLU A 84 2.47 -21.86 -7.16
CA GLU A 84 3.11 -20.81 -7.99
C GLU A 84 3.34 -21.28 -9.42
N THR A 85 3.72 -22.55 -9.63
CA THR A 85 3.90 -23.11 -10.97
C THR A 85 2.60 -23.19 -11.75
N HIS A 86 1.50 -23.52 -11.07
CA HIS A 86 0.18 -23.66 -11.69
C HIS A 86 -0.47 -22.31 -11.99
N TYR A 87 -0.56 -21.43 -10.98
CA TYR A 87 -1.24 -20.15 -11.09
C TYR A 87 -0.38 -19.05 -11.68
N LYS A 88 0.94 -19.27 -11.79
CA LYS A 88 1.90 -18.30 -12.35
C LYS A 88 1.90 -16.96 -11.60
N ASP A 89 1.60 -17.02 -10.31
CA ASP A 89 1.52 -15.86 -9.44
C ASP A 89 1.66 -16.26 -7.96
N MET A 90 2.06 -15.32 -7.10
CA MET A 90 2.14 -15.49 -5.65
C MET A 90 0.75 -15.80 -5.09
N GLN A 91 0.68 -16.81 -4.22
CA GLN A 91 -0.57 -17.27 -3.62
C GLN A 91 -0.65 -16.93 -2.13
N ASP A 92 -1.85 -16.55 -1.72
CA ASP A 92 -2.32 -16.50 -0.33
C ASP A 92 -3.10 -17.80 -0.06
N ILE A 93 -2.64 -18.57 0.92
CA ILE A 93 -3.10 -19.92 1.21
C ILE A 93 -3.56 -20.07 2.66
N GLU A 94 -4.65 -20.80 2.84
CA GLU A 94 -5.16 -21.20 4.15
C GLU A 94 -5.05 -22.72 4.29
N PHE A 95 -4.58 -23.18 5.44
CA PHE A 95 -4.37 -24.59 5.70
C PHE A 95 -4.72 -25.00 7.13
N THR A 96 -5.05 -26.27 7.29
CA THR A 96 -5.25 -26.92 8.59
C THR A 96 -4.45 -28.21 8.64
N ILE A 97 -3.86 -28.47 9.80
CA ILE A 97 -3.18 -29.70 10.16
C ILE A 97 -4.06 -30.40 11.18
N GLN A 98 -4.58 -31.57 10.85
CA GLN A 98 -5.34 -32.40 11.78
C GLN A 98 -4.59 -33.70 12.00
N GLN A 99 -4.11 -33.91 13.22
CA GLN A 99 -3.41 -35.11 13.66
C GLN A 99 -2.25 -35.50 12.73
N GLY A 100 -1.38 -34.54 12.45
CA GLY A 100 -0.22 -34.73 11.57
C GLY A 100 -0.55 -34.90 10.09
N LYS A 101 -1.74 -34.52 9.63
CA LYS A 101 -2.11 -34.50 8.21
C LYS A 101 -2.47 -33.10 7.74
N LEU A 102 -1.83 -32.65 6.67
CA LEU A 102 -2.05 -31.36 6.04
C LEU A 102 -3.30 -31.37 5.14
N TYR A 103 -4.10 -30.32 5.25
CA TYR A 103 -5.25 -30.03 4.39
C TYR A 103 -5.17 -28.58 3.92
N MET A 104 -5.28 -28.37 2.61
CA MET A 104 -5.40 -27.04 2.02
C MET A 104 -6.88 -26.66 1.96
N LEU A 105 -7.23 -25.48 2.48
CA LEU A 105 -8.62 -25.02 2.57
C LEU A 105 -8.94 -23.99 1.49
N GLN A 106 -8.01 -23.08 1.24
CA GLN A 106 -8.18 -22.01 0.27
C GLN A 106 -6.84 -21.66 -0.38
N THR A 107 -6.89 -21.23 -1.63
CA THR A 107 -5.80 -20.53 -2.31
C THR A 107 -6.40 -19.42 -3.16
N ARG A 108 -5.70 -18.30 -3.27
CA ARG A 108 -6.03 -17.20 -4.18
C ARG A 108 -4.76 -16.41 -4.51
N ASN A 109 -4.79 -15.63 -5.58
CA ASN A 109 -3.71 -14.68 -5.84
C ASN A 109 -3.60 -13.71 -4.66
N GLY A 110 -2.40 -13.64 -4.05
CA GLY A 110 -2.20 -12.88 -2.84
C GLY A 110 -2.28 -11.38 -3.08
N LYS A 111 -2.94 -10.64 -2.19
CA LYS A 111 -2.83 -9.18 -2.19
C LYS A 111 -1.43 -8.78 -1.72
N ARG A 112 -0.89 -7.71 -2.29
CA ARG A 112 0.50 -7.29 -2.07
C ARG A 112 0.68 -5.81 -2.32
N THR A 113 1.78 -5.26 -1.83
CA THR A 113 2.17 -3.85 -2.06
C THR A 113 2.65 -3.63 -3.50
N ALA A 114 2.72 -2.36 -3.92
CA ALA A 114 3.26 -2.00 -5.23
C ALA A 114 4.72 -2.45 -5.42
N PRO A 115 5.65 -2.22 -4.47
CA PRO A 115 7.01 -2.75 -4.57
C PRO A 115 7.05 -4.28 -4.64
N ALA A 116 6.24 -4.97 -3.83
CA ALA A 116 6.19 -6.43 -3.84
C ALA A 116 5.69 -6.98 -5.18
N ALA A 117 4.69 -6.35 -5.81
CA ALA A 117 4.19 -6.76 -7.11
C ALA A 117 5.28 -6.70 -8.19
N LEU A 118 6.06 -5.62 -8.25
CA LEU A 118 7.18 -5.50 -9.18
C LEU A 118 8.25 -6.55 -8.92
N GLN A 119 8.69 -6.69 -7.67
CA GLN A 119 9.74 -7.63 -7.30
C GLN A 119 9.35 -9.08 -7.65
N ILE A 120 8.12 -9.47 -7.30
CA ILE A 120 7.60 -10.81 -7.61
C ILE A 120 7.52 -11.04 -9.13
N ALA A 121 7.04 -10.07 -9.90
CA ALA A 121 6.94 -10.20 -11.35
C ALA A 121 8.32 -10.37 -12.00
N VAL A 122 9.31 -9.59 -11.57
CA VAL A 122 10.69 -9.70 -12.04
C VAL A 122 11.32 -11.04 -11.64
N ASP A 123 11.17 -11.44 -10.38
CA ASP A 123 11.73 -12.71 -9.88
C ASP A 123 11.12 -13.91 -10.60
N MET A 124 9.79 -13.96 -10.76
CA MET A 124 9.11 -15.04 -11.47
C MET A 124 9.52 -15.12 -12.95
N ALA A 125 9.79 -13.98 -13.59
CA ALA A 125 10.31 -13.96 -14.96
C ALA A 125 11.76 -14.48 -15.03
N ASN A 126 12.62 -14.07 -14.09
CA ASN A 126 14.00 -14.54 -13.99
C ASN A 126 14.09 -16.04 -13.65
N GLU A 127 13.16 -16.54 -12.83
CA GLU A 127 13.00 -17.95 -12.49
C GLU A 127 12.42 -18.78 -13.66
N GLY A 128 11.97 -18.13 -14.74
CA GLY A 128 11.35 -18.78 -15.90
C GLY A 128 9.94 -19.31 -15.62
N LEU A 129 9.30 -18.90 -14.52
CA LEU A 129 7.91 -19.24 -14.23
C LEU A 129 6.96 -18.54 -15.20
N ILE A 130 7.26 -17.28 -15.52
CA ILE A 130 6.50 -16.46 -16.48
C ILE A 130 7.45 -15.83 -17.50
N SER A 131 6.91 -15.40 -18.63
CA SER A 131 7.64 -14.60 -19.62
C SER A 131 7.71 -13.12 -19.20
N LYS A 132 8.65 -12.35 -19.78
CA LYS A 132 8.72 -10.89 -19.59
C LYS A 132 7.39 -10.19 -19.91
N SER A 133 6.71 -10.60 -20.98
CA SER A 133 5.42 -10.02 -21.36
C SER A 133 4.32 -10.32 -20.35
N GLN A 134 4.30 -11.54 -19.79
CA GLN A 134 3.38 -11.89 -18.69
C GLN A 134 3.69 -11.10 -17.41
N ALA A 135 4.96 -10.86 -17.11
CA ALA A 135 5.36 -10.03 -15.97
C ALA A 135 4.89 -8.57 -16.11
N ILE A 136 4.91 -8.01 -17.32
CA ILE A 136 4.35 -6.67 -17.58
C ILE A 136 2.84 -6.68 -17.42
N LEU A 137 2.14 -7.66 -18.02
CA LEU A 137 0.68 -7.73 -18.03
C LEU A 137 0.07 -8.09 -16.66
N SER A 138 0.84 -8.68 -15.75
CA SER A 138 0.38 -8.97 -14.38
C SER A 138 0.31 -7.70 -13.51
N LEU A 139 0.95 -6.61 -13.94
CA LEU A 139 1.00 -5.34 -13.23
C LEU A 139 -0.11 -4.40 -13.71
N LYS A 140 -0.78 -3.74 -12.76
CA LYS A 140 -1.75 -2.70 -13.08
C LYS A 140 -1.02 -1.39 -13.39
N PRO A 141 -1.41 -0.64 -14.44
CA PRO A 141 -0.77 0.65 -14.75
C PRO A 141 -0.76 1.64 -13.58
N ASP A 142 -1.87 1.75 -12.84
CA ASP A 142 -1.99 2.65 -11.68
C ASP A 142 -0.97 2.34 -10.56
N LEU A 143 -0.49 1.09 -10.48
CA LEU A 143 0.51 0.66 -9.51
C LEU A 143 1.89 1.25 -9.85
N VAL A 144 2.21 1.37 -11.13
CA VAL A 144 3.46 1.98 -11.61
C VAL A 144 3.44 3.48 -11.31
N ASP A 145 2.30 4.14 -11.55
CA ASP A 145 2.11 5.57 -11.29
C ASP A 145 2.38 5.93 -9.81
N GLN A 146 1.84 5.13 -8.88
CA GLN A 146 2.09 5.30 -7.44
C GLN A 146 3.57 5.30 -7.05
N LEU A 147 4.41 4.53 -7.77
CA LEU A 147 5.84 4.40 -7.48
C LEU A 147 6.68 5.55 -8.03
N LEU A 148 6.08 6.45 -8.82
CA LEU A 148 6.75 7.64 -9.35
C LEU A 148 6.68 8.84 -8.40
N HIS A 149 5.84 8.77 -7.37
CA HIS A 149 5.61 9.89 -6.46
C HIS A 149 6.21 9.63 -5.07
N PRO A 150 6.64 10.68 -4.35
CA PRO A 150 7.00 10.57 -2.95
C PRO A 150 5.84 10.01 -2.12
N THR A 151 6.11 9.09 -1.21
CA THR A 151 5.11 8.53 -0.28
C THR A 151 5.42 8.97 1.14
N LEU A 152 4.42 8.91 2.03
CA LEU A 152 4.67 9.14 3.46
C LEU A 152 5.62 8.09 4.03
N ASP A 153 6.48 8.48 4.96
CA ASP A 153 7.30 7.54 5.73
C ASP A 153 6.38 6.63 6.57
N PRO A 154 6.37 5.31 6.33
CA PRO A 154 5.49 4.39 7.05
C PRO A 154 5.78 4.31 8.56
N LYS A 155 6.96 4.78 9.01
CA LYS A 155 7.32 4.83 10.43
C LYS A 155 6.89 6.14 11.11
N ALA A 156 6.50 7.15 10.35
CA ALA A 156 6.06 8.42 10.91
C ALA A 156 4.70 8.29 11.59
N LYS A 157 4.57 8.88 12.78
CA LYS A 157 3.25 9.02 13.42
C LYS A 157 2.42 10.00 12.60
N LYS A 158 1.21 9.59 12.25
CA LYS A 158 0.24 10.41 11.51
C LYS A 158 -1.05 10.55 12.30
N GLU A 159 -1.52 11.79 12.40
CA GLU A 159 -2.84 12.11 12.95
C GLU A 159 -3.79 12.39 11.78
N VAL A 160 -4.41 11.33 11.26
CA VAL A 160 -5.36 11.42 10.15
C VAL A 160 -6.66 12.03 10.68
N ILE A 161 -7.02 13.21 10.14
CA ILE A 161 -8.22 13.94 10.54
C ILE A 161 -9.40 13.73 9.59
N ALA A 162 -9.14 13.42 8.34
CA ALA A 162 -10.17 13.15 7.33
C ALA A 162 -9.66 12.22 6.24
N LYS A 163 -10.61 11.67 5.47
CA LYS A 163 -10.32 10.90 4.27
C LYS A 163 -11.21 11.37 3.12
N GLY A 164 -10.61 11.58 1.96
CA GLY A 164 -11.29 11.84 0.70
C GLY A 164 -11.00 10.75 -0.33
N LEU A 165 -11.22 11.08 -1.59
CA LEU A 165 -10.91 10.25 -2.74
C LEU A 165 -9.42 10.45 -3.13
N PRO A 166 -8.68 9.35 -3.39
CA PRO A 166 -7.28 9.40 -3.84
C PRO A 166 -7.19 9.85 -5.30
N ALA A 167 -7.30 11.15 -5.54
CA ALA A 167 -7.55 11.73 -6.85
C ALA A 167 -6.30 11.81 -7.73
N SER A 168 -5.13 12.02 -7.12
CA SER A 168 -3.82 12.03 -7.80
C SER A 168 -2.75 11.57 -6.81
N PRO A 169 -1.91 10.57 -7.16
CA PRO A 169 -1.01 9.93 -6.21
C PRO A 169 0.12 10.83 -5.70
N GLY A 170 0.78 10.35 -4.64
CA GLY A 170 1.89 11.01 -3.97
C GLY A 170 1.49 11.67 -2.64
N ALA A 171 2.51 12.10 -1.90
CA ALA A 171 2.36 12.75 -0.62
C ALA A 171 2.98 14.15 -0.62
N ALA A 172 2.28 15.13 -0.04
CA ALA A 172 2.74 16.50 0.06
C ALA A 172 2.36 17.11 1.41
N GLY A 173 3.34 17.73 2.07
CA GLY A 173 3.16 18.54 3.27
C GLY A 173 3.45 20.01 2.99
N GLY A 174 2.64 20.90 3.54
CA GLY A 174 2.83 22.34 3.34
C GLY A 174 1.85 23.18 4.15
N LYS A 175 2.06 24.49 4.13
CA LYS A 175 1.17 25.45 4.77
C LYS A 175 -0.16 25.55 4.04
N VAL A 176 -1.26 25.50 4.77
CA VAL A 176 -2.61 25.62 4.19
C VAL A 176 -2.82 27.03 3.65
N VAL A 177 -3.36 27.11 2.45
CA VAL A 177 -3.86 28.36 1.82
C VAL A 177 -5.24 28.10 1.21
N PHE A 178 -6.10 29.13 1.23
CA PHE A 178 -7.49 29.00 0.79
C PHE A 178 -7.81 29.69 -0.54
N SER A 179 -6.82 30.34 -1.16
CA SER A 179 -6.95 30.99 -2.47
C SER A 179 -5.77 30.65 -3.38
N ALA A 180 -6.02 30.64 -4.69
CA ALA A 180 -5.00 30.37 -5.70
C ALA A 180 -3.92 31.48 -5.74
N ASP A 181 -4.33 32.74 -5.57
CA ASP A 181 -3.41 33.88 -5.55
C ASP A 181 -2.44 33.81 -4.36
N GLU A 182 -2.95 33.40 -3.20
CA GLU A 182 -2.13 33.25 -2.00
C GLU A 182 -1.16 32.08 -2.14
N ALA A 183 -1.58 30.97 -2.77
CA ALA A 183 -0.70 29.87 -3.10
C ALA A 183 0.49 30.35 -3.95
N VAL A 184 0.22 31.10 -5.02
CA VAL A 184 1.28 31.66 -5.88
C VAL A 184 2.18 32.62 -5.11
N ARG A 185 1.61 33.50 -4.29
CA ARG A 185 2.38 34.47 -3.50
C ARG A 185 3.36 33.78 -2.56
N ARG A 186 2.87 32.84 -1.75
CA ARG A 186 3.71 32.11 -0.77
C ARG A 186 4.75 31.21 -1.42
N CYS A 187 4.41 30.57 -2.54
CA CYS A 187 5.39 29.80 -3.30
C CYS A 187 6.52 30.66 -3.87
N LYS A 188 6.23 31.90 -4.30
CA LYS A 188 7.28 32.86 -4.70
C LYS A 188 8.20 33.24 -3.55
N ASP A 189 7.68 33.23 -2.33
CA ASP A 189 8.46 33.44 -1.10
C ASP A 189 9.21 32.17 -0.63
N GLY A 190 9.15 31.08 -1.40
CA GLY A 190 9.85 29.82 -1.13
C GLY A 190 9.11 28.88 -0.19
N GLU A 191 7.86 29.16 0.16
CA GLU A 191 7.06 28.30 1.03
C GLU A 191 6.40 27.16 0.25
N LYS A 192 6.36 25.97 0.87
CA LYS A 192 5.52 24.85 0.41
C LYS A 192 4.09 25.04 0.90
N VAL A 193 3.12 24.93 0.00
CA VAL A 193 1.71 25.16 0.32
C VAL A 193 0.80 24.03 -0.12
N ILE A 194 -0.28 23.82 0.64
CA ILE A 194 -1.40 22.95 0.29
C ILE A 194 -2.60 23.85 -0.02
N LEU A 195 -3.07 23.80 -1.27
CA LEU A 195 -4.24 24.56 -1.69
C LEU A 195 -5.51 23.82 -1.25
N VAL A 196 -6.26 24.44 -0.35
CA VAL A 196 -7.53 23.90 0.17
C VAL A 196 -8.70 24.70 -0.41
N ARG A 197 -9.61 24.00 -1.09
CA ARG A 197 -10.80 24.61 -1.70
C ARG A 197 -12.04 23.76 -1.45
N ILE A 198 -13.24 24.33 -1.56
CA ILE A 198 -14.47 23.53 -1.60
C ILE A 198 -14.48 22.73 -2.91
N GLU A 199 -14.26 23.44 -4.01
CA GLU A 199 -14.05 22.92 -5.35
C GLU A 199 -13.08 23.85 -6.09
N THR A 200 -12.46 23.39 -7.17
CA THR A 200 -11.62 24.23 -8.02
C THR A 200 -12.28 24.48 -9.38
N SER A 201 -11.87 25.54 -10.02
CA SER A 201 -12.32 25.99 -11.34
C SER A 201 -11.10 26.35 -12.21
N PRO A 202 -11.28 26.58 -13.52
CA PRO A 202 -10.20 27.02 -14.40
C PRO A 202 -9.47 28.28 -13.91
N ASP A 203 -10.16 29.16 -13.18
CA ASP A 203 -9.58 30.37 -12.60
C ASP A 203 -8.59 30.07 -11.47
N ASP A 204 -8.58 28.86 -10.91
CA ASP A 204 -7.65 28.48 -9.85
C ASP A 204 -6.33 27.88 -10.40
N ILE A 205 -6.17 27.73 -11.72
CA ILE A 205 -5.09 26.93 -12.35
C ILE A 205 -3.68 27.35 -11.94
N HIS A 206 -3.43 28.64 -11.75
CA HIS A 206 -2.13 29.16 -11.29
C HIS A 206 -1.81 28.71 -9.86
N GLY A 207 -2.84 28.65 -9.00
CA GLY A 207 -2.71 28.14 -7.64
C GLY A 207 -2.46 26.64 -7.61
N LEU A 208 -3.17 25.87 -8.45
CA LEU A 208 -2.95 24.42 -8.58
C LEU A 208 -1.52 24.11 -9.04
N HIS A 209 -0.98 24.91 -9.96
CA HIS A 209 0.39 24.73 -10.44
C HIS A 209 1.45 25.07 -9.37
N ALA A 210 1.19 26.12 -8.59
CA ALA A 210 2.11 26.57 -7.54
C ALA A 210 2.13 25.63 -6.33
N ALA A 211 0.98 25.08 -5.93
CA ALA A 211 0.85 24.28 -4.72
C ALA A 211 1.60 22.94 -4.80
N GLU A 212 2.08 22.47 -3.66
CA GLU A 212 2.68 21.13 -3.52
C GLU A 212 1.62 20.02 -3.55
N GLY A 213 0.38 20.35 -3.17
CA GLY A 213 -0.74 19.44 -3.21
C GLY A 213 -2.08 20.17 -3.11
N VAL A 214 -3.16 19.48 -3.52
CA VAL A 214 -4.51 20.05 -3.59
C VAL A 214 -5.50 19.22 -2.78
N LEU A 215 -6.26 19.89 -1.90
CA LEU A 215 -7.32 19.29 -1.13
C LEU A 215 -8.65 19.95 -1.48
N THR A 216 -9.64 19.15 -1.87
CA THR A 216 -11.02 19.62 -2.08
C THR A 216 -12.02 18.91 -1.21
N THR A 217 -13.04 19.63 -0.72
CA THR A 217 -14.11 19.04 0.12
C THR A 217 -15.25 18.48 -0.72
N ARG A 218 -15.37 18.92 -1.98
CA ARG A 218 -16.30 18.41 -2.99
C ARG A 218 -15.54 17.98 -4.25
N GLY A 219 -16.24 17.25 -5.11
CA GLY A 219 -15.68 16.73 -6.36
C GLY A 219 -15.31 15.26 -6.30
N GLY A 220 -15.42 14.58 -7.44
CA GLY A 220 -15.05 13.18 -7.62
C GLY A 220 -13.68 13.00 -8.27
N MET A 221 -13.38 11.76 -8.66
CA MET A 221 -12.16 11.38 -9.39
C MET A 221 -12.01 12.07 -10.77
N THR A 222 -13.11 12.59 -11.33
CA THR A 222 -13.16 13.32 -12.61
C THR A 222 -13.38 14.83 -12.42
N SER A 223 -13.28 15.33 -11.18
CA SER A 223 -13.40 16.76 -10.90
C SER A 223 -12.24 17.56 -11.51
N HIS A 224 -12.45 18.86 -11.67
CA HIS A 224 -11.40 19.77 -12.15
C HIS A 224 -10.09 19.62 -11.37
N ALA A 225 -10.15 19.61 -10.03
CA ALA A 225 -8.98 19.37 -9.16
C ALA A 225 -8.28 18.05 -9.48
N ALA A 226 -9.04 16.95 -9.58
CA ALA A 226 -8.49 15.62 -9.81
C ALA A 226 -7.80 15.50 -11.16
N VAL A 227 -8.42 16.03 -12.23
CA VAL A 227 -7.88 15.95 -13.59
C VAL A 227 -6.63 16.81 -13.73
N VAL A 228 -6.68 18.06 -13.26
CA VAL A 228 -5.56 19.00 -13.39
C VAL A 228 -4.37 18.56 -12.53
N ALA A 229 -4.61 18.17 -11.28
CA ALA A 229 -3.52 17.74 -10.39
C ALA A 229 -2.81 16.49 -10.93
N ARG A 230 -3.56 15.54 -11.49
CA ARG A 230 -2.99 14.34 -12.14
C ARG A 230 -2.15 14.70 -13.36
N GLY A 231 -2.63 15.59 -14.22
CA GLY A 231 -1.88 16.07 -15.38
C GLY A 231 -0.57 16.80 -15.01
N MET A 232 -0.52 17.37 -13.80
CA MET A 232 0.66 18.06 -13.27
C MET A 232 1.53 17.18 -12.35
N GLY A 233 1.14 15.92 -12.08
CA GLY A 233 1.82 15.04 -11.15
C GLY A 233 1.82 15.53 -9.69
N ARG A 234 0.82 16.32 -9.30
CA ARG A 234 0.67 16.85 -7.94
C ARG A 234 -0.28 15.97 -7.11
N PRO A 235 0.07 15.65 -5.85
CA PRO A 235 -0.83 14.97 -4.94
C PRO A 235 -2.17 15.67 -4.80
N CYS A 236 -3.27 14.91 -4.88
CA CYS A 236 -4.60 15.44 -4.72
C CYS A 236 -5.53 14.50 -3.95
N VAL A 237 -6.19 15.06 -2.94
CA VAL A 237 -7.31 14.42 -2.24
C VAL A 237 -8.57 15.21 -2.59
N ALA A 238 -9.51 14.55 -3.26
CA ALA A 238 -10.76 15.19 -3.68
C ALA A 238 -11.96 14.74 -2.86
N GLY A 239 -13.00 15.56 -2.75
CA GLY A 239 -14.25 15.15 -2.12
C GLY A 239 -14.13 14.74 -0.65
N ALA A 240 -13.23 15.37 0.12
CA ALA A 240 -13.11 15.17 1.55
C ALA A 240 -14.30 15.80 2.31
N GLY A 241 -15.49 15.23 2.16
CA GLY A 241 -16.76 15.84 2.60
C GLY A 241 -16.92 15.99 4.12
N ALA A 242 -16.07 15.35 4.93
CA ALA A 242 -16.00 15.58 6.37
C ALA A 242 -15.40 16.95 6.74
N ILE A 243 -14.69 17.58 5.80
CA ILE A 243 -14.03 18.87 6.00
C ILE A 243 -14.99 20.00 5.62
N THR A 244 -15.14 20.96 6.54
CA THR A 244 -15.83 22.23 6.26
C THR A 244 -14.79 23.33 6.11
N VAL A 245 -14.89 24.14 5.05
CA VAL A 245 -13.99 25.27 4.77
C VAL A 245 -14.75 26.58 5.00
N ASP A 246 -14.16 27.47 5.78
CA ASP A 246 -14.62 28.83 6.01
C ASP A 246 -13.60 29.81 5.43
N TYR A 247 -13.93 30.38 4.26
CA TYR A 247 -13.07 31.32 3.56
C TYR A 247 -12.95 32.67 4.28
N ALA A 248 -13.98 33.11 5.00
CA ALA A 248 -13.96 34.39 5.69
C ALA A 248 -13.04 34.34 6.92
N ALA A 249 -13.03 33.21 7.62
CA ALA A 249 -12.13 32.96 8.74
C ALA A 249 -10.80 32.31 8.34
N ALA A 250 -10.59 32.03 7.04
CA ALA A 250 -9.42 31.35 6.49
C ALA A 250 -9.01 30.10 7.31
N LYS A 251 -9.97 29.18 7.50
CA LYS A 251 -9.78 27.94 8.26
C LYS A 251 -10.59 26.78 7.70
N LEU A 252 -10.12 25.57 7.98
CA LEU A 252 -10.89 24.33 7.79
C LEU A 252 -11.16 23.67 9.14
N THR A 253 -12.26 22.95 9.22
CA THR A 253 -12.69 22.25 10.44
C THR A 253 -13.13 20.82 10.14
N VAL A 254 -12.72 19.87 10.99
CA VAL A 254 -13.14 18.47 10.96
C VAL A 254 -13.42 18.01 12.39
N GLY A 255 -14.70 17.79 12.73
CA GLY A 255 -15.08 17.51 14.11
C GLY A 255 -14.62 18.61 15.06
N ALA A 256 -13.75 18.26 16.03
CA ALA A 256 -13.16 19.20 16.98
C ALA A 256 -11.85 19.85 16.50
N VAL A 257 -11.27 19.36 15.40
CA VAL A 257 -9.98 19.85 14.88
C VAL A 257 -10.21 21.05 13.97
N THR A 258 -9.44 22.12 14.17
CA THR A 258 -9.43 23.32 13.33
C THR A 258 -8.00 23.55 12.83
N VAL A 259 -7.86 23.74 11.52
CA VAL A 259 -6.59 24.13 10.88
C VAL A 259 -6.78 25.48 10.19
N SER A 260 -6.04 26.47 10.65
CA SER A 260 -6.06 27.84 10.10
C SER A 260 -5.03 28.00 8.99
N GLU A 261 -5.21 29.04 8.18
CA GLU A 261 -4.25 29.42 7.14
C GLU A 261 -2.82 29.54 7.70
N GLY A 262 -1.85 29.04 6.94
CA GLY A 262 -0.44 29.04 7.33
C GLY A 262 -0.02 27.91 8.25
N GLN A 263 -0.96 27.15 8.84
CA GLN A 263 -0.63 25.92 9.57
C GLN A 263 -0.30 24.79 8.60
N ILE A 264 0.51 23.83 9.06
CA ILE A 264 0.95 22.73 8.21
C ILE A 264 -0.12 21.64 8.15
N LEU A 265 -0.39 21.19 6.94
CA LEU A 265 -1.22 20.04 6.63
C LEU A 265 -0.42 19.13 5.68
N THR A 266 -0.57 17.83 5.85
CA THR A 266 -0.04 16.83 4.93
C THR A 266 -1.19 16.06 4.29
N ILE A 267 -1.11 15.81 2.99
CA ILE A 267 -2.05 14.96 2.26
C ILE A 267 -1.33 13.80 1.61
N ASP A 268 -2.00 12.65 1.54
CA ASP A 268 -1.59 11.50 0.74
C ASP A 268 -2.67 11.23 -0.30
N GLY A 269 -2.37 11.64 -1.54
CA GLY A 269 -3.26 11.46 -2.68
C GLY A 269 -3.33 10.03 -3.21
N GLY A 270 -2.48 9.12 -2.73
CA GLY A 270 -2.57 7.68 -3.02
C GLY A 270 -3.57 6.95 -2.11
N SER A 271 -3.63 7.31 -0.83
CA SER A 271 -4.57 6.72 0.14
C SER A 271 -5.84 7.56 0.36
N GLY A 272 -5.82 8.84 0.00
CA GLY A 272 -6.88 9.81 0.25
C GLY A 272 -6.85 10.41 1.65
N GLU A 273 -5.78 10.20 2.43
CA GLU A 273 -5.67 10.65 3.82
C GLU A 273 -5.31 12.14 3.91
N VAL A 274 -5.90 12.83 4.90
CA VAL A 274 -5.58 14.22 5.27
C VAL A 274 -5.10 14.24 6.72
N ILE A 275 -3.92 14.79 6.95
CA ILE A 275 -3.15 14.64 8.18
C ILE A 275 -2.74 16.01 8.70
N VAL A 276 -2.88 16.23 10.01
CA VAL A 276 -2.42 17.48 10.65
C VAL A 276 -0.92 17.43 10.87
N GLY A 277 -0.25 18.55 10.59
CA GLY A 277 1.18 18.70 10.77
C GLY A 277 2.01 18.17 9.60
N GLU A 278 3.33 18.25 9.77
CA GLU A 278 4.30 17.78 8.79
C GLU A 278 4.55 16.28 8.98
N VAL A 279 4.43 15.51 7.91
CA VAL A 279 4.83 14.11 7.89
C VAL A 279 5.96 13.93 6.88
N PRO A 280 7.11 13.35 7.29
CA PRO A 280 8.21 13.09 6.38
C PRO A 280 7.80 12.23 5.18
N THR A 281 8.33 12.56 4.00
CA THR A 281 8.14 11.79 2.77
C THR A 281 9.41 11.05 2.40
N VAL A 282 9.26 9.88 1.79
CA VAL A 282 10.35 9.07 1.22
C VAL A 282 10.32 9.25 -0.31
N PRO A 283 11.46 9.53 -0.96
CA PRO A 283 11.51 9.64 -2.41
C PRO A 283 11.22 8.30 -3.08
N PRO A 284 10.66 8.31 -4.30
CA PRO A 284 10.42 7.09 -5.06
C PRO A 284 11.75 6.38 -5.37
N GLN A 285 11.77 5.05 -5.22
CA GLN A 285 12.92 4.23 -5.59
C GLN A 285 12.73 3.72 -7.02
N LEU A 286 13.23 4.47 -7.99
CA LEU A 286 13.10 4.17 -9.43
C LEU A 286 14.17 3.19 -9.96
N SER A 287 14.75 2.38 -9.09
CA SER A 287 15.81 1.42 -9.42
C SER A 287 15.41 -0.01 -9.05
N GLY A 288 16.19 -1.00 -9.49
CA GLY A 288 15.89 -2.41 -9.25
C GLY A 288 14.70 -2.88 -10.11
N ALA A 289 13.74 -3.57 -9.49
CA ALA A 289 12.62 -4.21 -10.21
C ALA A 289 11.80 -3.23 -11.08
N PHE A 290 11.65 -1.97 -10.64
CA PHE A 290 10.98 -0.95 -11.46
C PHE A 290 11.71 -0.71 -12.78
N GLY A 291 13.03 -0.48 -12.73
CA GLY A 291 13.85 -0.25 -13.92
C GLY A 291 13.80 -1.43 -14.88
N THR A 292 13.90 -2.66 -14.35
CA THR A 292 13.79 -3.89 -15.15
C THR A 292 12.46 -3.99 -15.88
N ILE A 293 11.34 -3.68 -15.22
CA ILE A 293 10.01 -3.70 -15.85
C ILE A 293 9.90 -2.62 -16.93
N MET A 294 10.45 -1.42 -16.71
CA MET A 294 10.46 -0.36 -17.72
C MET A 294 11.30 -0.75 -18.94
N GLU A 295 12.48 -1.35 -18.75
CA GLU A 295 13.30 -1.86 -19.84
C GLU A 295 12.55 -2.92 -20.66
N TRP A 296 11.87 -3.86 -20.00
CA TRP A 296 11.06 -4.85 -20.71
C TRP A 296 9.87 -4.20 -21.42
N ALA A 297 9.22 -3.21 -20.82
CA ALA A 297 8.13 -2.49 -21.46
C ALA A 297 8.60 -1.74 -22.73
N ASP A 298 9.78 -1.14 -22.69
CA ASP A 298 10.43 -0.50 -23.84
C ASP A 298 10.75 -1.51 -24.97
N GLU A 299 11.08 -2.76 -24.64
CA GLU A 299 11.28 -3.84 -25.64
C GLU A 299 10.00 -4.18 -26.41
N PHE A 300 8.82 -4.06 -25.78
CA PHE A 300 7.54 -4.47 -26.37
C PHE A 300 6.67 -3.33 -26.90
N ARG A 301 6.96 -2.06 -26.57
CA ARG A 301 6.11 -0.94 -26.99
C ARG A 301 6.30 -0.60 -28.46
N ASP A 302 5.18 -0.35 -29.15
CA ASP A 302 5.19 0.16 -30.52
C ASP A 302 5.08 1.70 -30.57
N MET A 303 4.44 2.32 -29.57
CA MET A 303 4.37 3.78 -29.46
C MET A 303 5.75 4.33 -29.10
N LYS A 304 6.26 5.26 -29.94
CA LYS A 304 7.54 5.94 -29.74
C LYS A 304 7.44 7.09 -28.75
#